data_AF-A0A7V9FX98-F1
#
_entry.id   AF-A0A7V9FX98-F1
#
_cell.length_a   1.000
_cell.length_b   1.000
_cell.length_c   1.000
_cell.angle_alpha   90.00
_cell.angle_beta   90.00
_cell.angle_gamma   90.00
#
_symmetry.space_group_name_H-M   'P 1'
#
loop_
_entity.id
_entity.type
_entity.pdbx_description
1 polymer ?
#
loop_
_entity_poly.entity_id
_entity_poly.type
_entity_poly.pdbx_seq_one_letter_code
_entity_poly.pdbx_strand_id
1 'polypeptide(L)'
;MQVHTVQVLIDADNLDVPRLRLLVAALEAAPSGHVVIAGAPAALEALDWPPQAQVLPASGWQGADIVLARAYRTDDRPLLLATGDGDFAQLARRHPGIVLVVGGTSSRSRTFAGPRITTTDPAADGGAQLRSWLDRHTVL
;
A
#
# COMPACT_ATOMS: atom_id res chain seq x y z
N MET A 1 -18.37 -17.67 4.15
CA MET A 1 -17.13 -17.52 3.36
C MET A 1 -16.41 -16.29 3.88
N GLN A 2 -15.37 -16.48 4.68
CA GLN A 2 -14.40 -15.44 5.00
C GLN A 2 -13.03 -16.08 4.81
N VAL A 3 -12.23 -15.48 3.93
CA VAL A 3 -10.77 -15.53 3.97
C VAL A 3 -10.32 -14.19 3.41
N HIS A 4 -10.20 -13.16 4.24
CA HIS A 4 -9.68 -11.88 3.76
C HIS A 4 -8.20 -11.76 4.11
N THR A 5 -7.35 -12.01 3.11
CA THR A 5 -5.95 -11.59 3.16
C THR A 5 -5.76 -10.41 2.23
N VAL A 6 -5.58 -9.22 2.81
CA VAL A 6 -5.29 -7.98 2.08
C VAL A 6 -4.02 -8.18 1.23
N GLN A 7 -4.10 -7.78 -0.04
CA GLN A 7 -2.94 -7.59 -0.88
C GLN A 7 -2.38 -6.19 -0.62
N VAL A 8 -1.11 -6.09 -0.26
CA VAL A 8 -0.43 -4.84 0.08
C VAL A 8 0.72 -4.62 -0.89
N LEU A 9 0.70 -3.49 -1.59
CA LEU A 9 1.74 -3.04 -2.52
C LEU A 9 2.27 -1.70 -2.02
N ILE A 10 3.58 -1.61 -1.79
CA ILE A 10 4.23 -0.40 -1.25
C ILE A 10 5.36 0.04 -2.18
N ASP A 11 5.23 1.25 -2.71
CA ASP A 11 6.34 1.97 -3.32
C ASP A 11 7.06 2.76 -2.21
N ALA A 12 8.27 2.29 -1.85
CA ALA A 12 9.06 2.89 -0.79
C ALA A 12 9.76 4.19 -1.20
N ASP A 13 9.92 4.45 -2.50
CA ASP A 13 10.56 5.68 -3.01
C ASP A 13 9.60 6.87 -2.99
N ASN A 14 8.31 6.57 -2.96
CA ASN A 14 7.21 7.51 -3.11
C ASN A 14 6.72 8.14 -1.81
N LEU A 15 7.08 7.58 -0.66
CA LEU A 15 6.62 8.00 0.66
C LEU A 15 7.79 8.35 1.55
N ASP A 16 7.63 9.39 2.38
CA ASP A 16 8.65 9.70 3.37
C ASP A 16 8.68 8.68 4.51
N VAL A 17 9.85 8.58 5.16
CA VAL A 17 10.09 7.64 6.27
C VAL A 17 9.04 7.76 7.38
N PRO A 18 8.60 8.95 7.82
CA PRO A 18 7.55 9.06 8.83
C PRO A 18 6.22 8.40 8.44
N ARG A 19 5.75 8.57 7.19
CA ARG A 19 4.54 7.89 6.71
C ARG A 19 4.73 6.38 6.63
N LEU A 20 5.87 5.94 6.14
CA LEU A 20 6.20 4.52 6.05
C LEU A 20 6.24 3.87 7.44
N ARG A 21 6.77 4.55 8.47
CA ARG A 21 6.74 4.05 9.86
C ARG A 21 5.32 3.83 10.37
N LEU A 22 4.41 4.76 10.09
CA LEU A 22 3.01 4.62 10.48
C LEU A 22 2.30 3.48 9.74
N LEU A 23 2.66 3.26 8.48
CA LEU A 23 2.15 2.15 7.69
C LEU A 23 2.66 0.80 8.21
N VAL A 24 3.97 0.68 8.46
CA VAL A 24 4.59 -0.53 9.02
C VAL A 24 3.96 -0.89 10.36
N ALA A 25 3.84 0.07 11.29
CA ALA A 25 3.23 -0.18 12.60
C ALA A 25 1.77 -0.68 12.48
N ALA A 26 1.02 -0.23 11.47
CA ALA A 26 -0.33 -0.71 11.23
C ALA A 26 -0.37 -2.13 10.64
N LEU A 27 0.56 -2.46 9.74
CA LEU A 27 0.69 -3.80 9.15
C LEU A 27 1.17 -4.85 10.15
N GLU A 28 1.98 -4.45 11.13
CA GLU A 28 2.39 -5.31 12.25
C GLU A 28 1.22 -5.60 13.20
N ALA A 29 0.38 -4.60 13.45
CA ALA A 29 -0.81 -4.76 14.30
C ALA A 29 -1.91 -5.60 13.65
N ALA A 30 -1.99 -5.60 12.30
CA ALA A 30 -2.98 -6.34 11.52
C ALA A 30 -2.28 -7.15 10.41
N PRO A 31 -1.76 -8.35 10.74
CA PRO A 31 -1.01 -9.17 9.79
C PRO A 31 -1.79 -9.41 8.49
N SER A 32 -1.26 -8.88 7.40
CA SER A 32 -1.80 -9.03 6.04
C SER A 32 -1.15 -10.20 5.32
N GLY A 33 -1.88 -10.88 4.44
CA GLY A 33 -1.41 -12.14 3.86
C GLY A 33 -0.45 -12.01 2.68
N HIS A 34 -0.31 -10.84 2.05
CA HIS A 34 0.64 -10.66 0.95
C HIS A 34 1.13 -9.21 0.88
N VAL A 35 2.28 -8.94 1.49
CA VAL A 35 2.92 -7.62 1.50
C VAL A 35 4.11 -7.63 0.57
N VAL A 36 4.09 -6.78 -0.46
CA VAL A 36 5.21 -6.59 -1.40
C VAL A 36 5.62 -5.13 -1.36
N ILE A 37 6.92 -4.92 -1.24
CA ILE A 37 7.55 -3.62 -1.07
C ILE A 37 8.62 -3.50 -2.14
N ALA A 38 8.60 -2.41 -2.90
CA ALA A 38 9.63 -2.14 -3.90
C ALA A 38 10.15 -0.71 -3.76
N GLY A 39 11.44 -0.53 -4.03
CA GLY A 39 12.08 0.78 -4.02
C GLY A 39 13.59 0.69 -4.12
N ALA A 40 14.26 1.84 -4.13
CA ALA A 40 15.71 1.92 -4.12
C ALA A 40 16.29 1.32 -2.82
N PRO A 41 17.48 0.69 -2.85
CA PRO A 41 18.09 0.07 -1.67
C PRO A 41 18.13 0.99 -0.44
N ALA A 42 18.49 2.27 -0.63
CA ALA A 42 18.54 3.24 0.46
C ALA A 42 17.17 3.52 1.10
N ALA A 43 16.08 3.49 0.32
CA ALA A 43 14.73 3.65 0.86
C ALA A 43 14.28 2.40 1.63
N LEU A 44 14.63 1.22 1.13
CA LEU A 44 14.33 -0.05 1.78
C LEU A 44 15.12 -0.25 3.08
N GLU A 45 16.36 0.22 3.15
CA GLU A 45 17.21 0.14 4.36
C GLU A 45 16.83 1.16 5.44
N ALA A 46 16.00 2.16 5.13
CA ALA A 46 15.62 3.22 6.07
C ALA A 46 14.66 2.75 7.18
N LEU A 47 14.09 1.54 7.04
CA LEU A 47 13.03 1.00 7.88
C LEU A 47 13.24 -0.50 8.12
N ASP A 48 12.84 -0.96 9.30
CA ASP A 48 12.59 -2.38 9.54
C ASP A 48 11.22 -2.74 8.98
N TRP A 49 11.19 -3.57 7.94
CA TRP A 49 9.93 -4.04 7.33
C TRP A 49 9.38 -5.26 8.07
N PRO A 50 8.04 -5.48 8.06
CA PRO A 50 7.45 -6.65 8.68
C PRO A 50 8.09 -7.95 8.14
N PRO A 51 8.39 -8.96 8.97
CA PRO A 51 9.10 -10.17 8.54
C PRO A 51 8.42 -10.95 7.41
N GLN A 52 7.10 -10.84 7.29
CA GLN A 52 6.30 -11.45 6.23
C GLN A 52 6.34 -10.69 4.89
N ALA A 53 6.97 -9.53 4.83
CA ALA A 53 7.04 -8.71 3.63
C ALA A 53 8.06 -9.25 2.63
N GLN A 54 7.67 -9.29 1.37
CA GLN A 54 8.59 -9.47 0.27
C GLN A 54 9.19 -8.11 -0.10
N VAL A 55 10.42 -7.88 0.32
CA VAL A 55 11.18 -6.65 0.05
C VAL A 55 12.00 -6.83 -1.22
N LEU A 56 11.71 -6.04 -2.25
CA LEU A 56 12.26 -6.18 -3.59
C LEU A 56 13.03 -4.91 -4.01
N PRO A 57 14.37 -4.94 -4.09
CA PRO A 57 15.12 -3.79 -4.57
C PRO A 57 14.79 -3.52 -6.04
N ALA A 58 14.55 -2.25 -6.33
CA ALA A 58 14.29 -1.73 -7.66
C ALA A 58 15.25 -0.56 -7.94
N SER A 59 15.56 -0.35 -9.23
CA SER A 59 16.42 0.77 -9.65
C SER A 59 15.91 1.39 -10.95
N GLY A 60 16.28 2.64 -11.17
CA GLY A 60 15.86 3.41 -12.33
C GLY A 60 14.48 4.06 -12.16
N TRP A 61 14.14 4.93 -13.12
CA TRP A 61 13.04 5.91 -13.05
C TRP A 61 11.62 5.30 -12.89
N GLN A 62 11.42 3.99 -13.05
CA GLN A 62 10.13 3.29 -12.83
C GLN A 62 10.33 1.87 -12.28
N GLY A 63 11.48 1.62 -11.65
CA GLY A 63 11.85 0.28 -11.22
C GLY A 63 10.83 -0.32 -10.26
N ALA A 64 10.41 0.47 -9.26
CA ALA A 64 9.44 0.05 -8.26
C ALA A 64 8.06 -0.20 -8.90
N ASP A 65 7.61 0.68 -9.79
CA ASP A 65 6.34 0.54 -10.49
C ASP A 65 6.22 -0.79 -11.25
N ILE A 66 7.26 -1.13 -12.01
CA ILE A 66 7.30 -2.37 -12.79
C ILE A 66 7.27 -3.59 -11.86
N VAL A 67 8.01 -3.55 -10.76
CA VAL A 67 8.04 -4.64 -9.78
C VAL A 67 6.67 -4.83 -9.12
N LEU A 68 6.04 -3.75 -8.65
CA LEU A 68 4.74 -3.79 -7.99
C LEU A 68 3.61 -4.18 -8.95
N ALA A 69 3.66 -3.69 -10.19
CA ALA A 69 2.70 -4.07 -11.23
C ALA A 69 2.77 -5.57 -11.57
N ARG A 70 3.96 -6.19 -11.50
CA ARG A 70 4.12 -7.65 -11.67
C ARG A 70 3.67 -8.44 -10.45
N ALA A 71 3.82 -7.88 -9.25
CA ALA A 71 3.36 -8.48 -8.01
C ALA A 71 1.83 -8.40 -7.84
N TYR A 72 1.20 -7.43 -8.50
CA TYR A 72 -0.24 -7.23 -8.45
C TYR A 72 -1.01 -8.44 -9.01
N ARG A 73 -1.97 -8.91 -8.21
CA ARG A 73 -2.95 -9.93 -8.60
C ARG A 73 -4.33 -9.29 -8.77
N THR A 74 -4.94 -9.53 -9.92
CA THR A 74 -6.33 -9.15 -10.17
C THR A 74 -7.25 -10.19 -9.57
N ASP A 75 -7.72 -9.93 -8.36
CA ASP A 75 -8.75 -10.70 -7.67
C ASP A 75 -9.69 -9.77 -6.89
N ASP A 76 -10.62 -10.33 -6.12
CA ASP A 76 -11.62 -9.58 -5.35
C ASP A 76 -11.19 -9.27 -3.91
N ARG A 77 -9.97 -9.64 -3.51
CA ARG A 77 -9.47 -9.37 -2.15
C ARG A 77 -9.16 -7.88 -2.01
N PRO A 78 -9.32 -7.30 -0.80
CA PRO A 78 -8.95 -5.91 -0.56
C PRO A 78 -7.50 -5.61 -0.98
N LEU A 79 -7.30 -4.44 -1.59
CA LEU A 79 -6.00 -3.93 -2.00
C LEU A 79 -5.61 -2.71 -1.16
N LEU A 80 -4.43 -2.75 -0.56
CA LEU A 80 -3.76 -1.57 -0.02
C LEU A 80 -2.62 -1.20 -0.98
N LEU A 81 -2.66 0.03 -1.46
CA LEU A 81 -1.66 0.60 -2.34
C LEU A 81 -1.03 1.81 -1.66
N ALA A 82 0.23 1.71 -1.27
CA ALA A 82 0.98 2.81 -0.68
C ALA A 82 1.86 3.44 -1.75
N THR A 83 1.47 4.63 -2.21
CA THR A 83 2.12 5.37 -3.30
C THR A 83 1.89 6.88 -3.13
N GLY A 84 2.85 7.66 -3.61
CA GLY A 84 2.87 9.11 -3.57
C GLY A 84 2.49 9.74 -4.92
N ASP A 85 2.38 8.93 -5.98
CA ASP A 85 2.05 9.36 -7.32
C ASP A 85 0.75 8.73 -7.86
N GLY A 86 0.39 9.10 -9.09
CA GLY A 86 -0.87 8.70 -9.73
C GLY A 86 -0.76 7.49 -10.65
N ASP A 87 0.42 6.87 -10.77
CA ASP A 87 0.70 5.91 -11.86
C ASP A 87 -0.10 4.61 -11.69
N PHE A 88 -0.42 4.27 -10.45
CA PHE A 88 -1.28 3.15 -10.10
C PHE A 88 -2.78 3.45 -10.14
N ALA A 89 -3.22 4.66 -10.50
CA ALA A 89 -4.63 5.02 -10.42
C ALA A 89 -5.53 4.17 -11.34
N GLN A 90 -5.05 3.79 -12.52
CA GLN A 90 -5.80 2.88 -13.40
C GLN A 90 -5.93 1.48 -12.80
N LEU A 91 -4.88 1.00 -12.12
CA LEU A 91 -4.90 -0.27 -11.41
C LEU A 91 -5.92 -0.22 -10.25
N ALA A 92 -5.84 0.82 -9.41
CA ALA A 92 -6.78 1.02 -8.30
C ALA A 92 -8.24 1.10 -8.75
N ARG A 93 -8.53 1.78 -9.87
CA ARG A 93 -9.91 1.90 -10.40
C ARG A 93 -10.46 0.60 -10.97
N ARG A 94 -9.60 -0.24 -11.54
CA ARG A 94 -10.01 -1.50 -12.18
C ARG A 94 -9.99 -2.69 -11.23
N HIS A 95 -9.39 -2.52 -10.05
CA HIS A 95 -9.36 -3.57 -9.05
C HIS A 95 -10.79 -3.98 -8.64
N PRO A 96 -11.13 -5.28 -8.69
CA PRO A 96 -12.48 -5.76 -8.35
C PRO A 96 -12.87 -5.52 -6.89
N GLY A 97 -11.92 -5.63 -5.96
CA GLY A 97 -12.13 -5.43 -4.52
C GLY A 97 -12.21 -3.96 -4.09
N ILE A 98 -12.30 -3.76 -2.77
CA ILE A 98 -12.12 -2.43 -2.16
C ILE A 98 -10.63 -2.05 -2.16
N VAL A 99 -10.35 -0.76 -2.29
CA VAL A 99 -8.99 -0.25 -2.37
C VAL A 99 -8.76 0.81 -1.30
N LEU A 100 -7.68 0.69 -0.55
CA LEU A 100 -7.10 1.77 0.24
C LEU A 100 -5.85 2.30 -0.45
N VAL A 101 -5.82 3.60 -0.71
CA VAL A 101 -4.62 4.30 -1.17
C VAL A 101 -4.03 5.08 -0.02
N VAL A 102 -2.77 4.79 0.29
CA VAL A 102 -2.01 5.41 1.39
C VAL A 102 -0.95 6.34 0.78
N GLY A 103 -1.01 7.62 1.12
CA GLY A 103 0.05 8.57 0.74
C GLY A 103 -0.31 10.01 1.06
N GLY A 104 0.45 10.96 0.51
CA GLY A 104 0.32 12.38 0.84
C GLY A 104 -0.88 13.09 0.20
N THR A 105 -0.82 14.42 0.16
CA THR A 105 -1.82 15.28 -0.51
C THR A 105 -2.01 14.95 -1.99
N SER A 106 -0.99 14.44 -2.68
CA SER A 106 -1.05 13.97 -4.08
C SER A 106 -1.88 12.69 -4.24
N SER A 107 -1.87 11.80 -3.25
CA SER A 107 -2.66 10.56 -3.21
C SER A 107 -4.17 10.83 -3.01
N ARG A 108 -4.53 12.06 -2.59
CA ARG A 108 -5.92 12.58 -2.57
C ARG A 108 -6.33 13.25 -3.88
N SER A 109 -5.53 13.15 -4.94
CA SER A 109 -5.91 13.68 -6.25
C SER A 109 -7.19 13.02 -6.77
N ARG A 110 -7.95 13.72 -7.63
CA ARG A 110 -9.13 13.17 -8.32
C ARG A 110 -8.82 11.87 -9.07
N THR A 111 -7.54 11.59 -9.30
CA THR A 111 -7.05 10.36 -9.92
C THR A 111 -7.43 9.11 -9.12
N PHE A 112 -7.50 9.18 -7.78
CA PHE A 112 -7.93 8.08 -6.91
C PHE A 112 -9.37 8.22 -6.39
N ALA A 113 -10.27 8.84 -7.17
CA ALA A 113 -11.69 8.90 -6.85
C ALA A 113 -12.45 7.69 -7.44
N GLY A 114 -13.30 7.06 -6.61
CA GLY A 114 -14.19 5.99 -7.04
C GLY A 114 -14.98 5.39 -5.88
N PRO A 115 -16.10 4.68 -6.14
CA PRO A 115 -17.00 4.17 -5.09
C PRO A 115 -16.37 3.09 -4.19
N ARG A 116 -15.25 2.49 -4.63
CA ARG A 116 -14.52 1.43 -3.91
C ARG A 116 -13.16 1.89 -3.38
N ILE A 117 -12.78 3.14 -3.63
CA ILE A 117 -11.46 3.67 -3.28
C ILE A 117 -11.60 4.58 -2.06
N THR A 118 -10.85 4.26 -1.02
CA THR A 118 -10.63 5.14 0.14
C THR A 118 -9.19 5.65 0.07
N THR A 119 -8.97 6.93 0.34
CA THR A 119 -7.62 7.52 0.43
C THR A 119 -7.32 7.90 1.88
N THR A 120 -6.10 7.73 2.35
CA THR A 120 -5.64 8.21 3.67
C THR A 120 -4.21 8.74 3.59
N ASP A 121 -3.93 9.79 4.34
CA ASP A 121 -2.58 10.26 4.62
C ASP A 121 -2.27 9.98 6.10
N PRO A 122 -1.46 8.95 6.42
CA PRO A 122 -1.14 8.61 7.81
C PRO A 122 -0.56 9.78 8.59
N ALA A 123 0.17 10.70 7.94
CA ALA A 123 0.75 11.86 8.61
C ALA A 123 -0.30 12.91 9.01
N ALA A 124 -1.41 13.02 8.25
CA ALA A 124 -2.47 13.99 8.51
C ALA A 124 -3.65 13.39 9.29
N ASP A 125 -4.04 12.16 8.95
CA ASP A 125 -5.22 11.47 9.51
C ASP A 125 -4.87 10.61 10.73
N GLY A 126 -3.57 10.41 10.96
CA GLY A 126 -3.04 9.49 11.97
C GLY A 126 -3.19 8.02 11.58
N GLY A 127 -2.43 7.14 12.25
CA GLY A 127 -2.46 5.69 11.98
C GLY A 127 -3.77 4.99 12.39
N ALA A 128 -4.74 5.67 13.01
CA ALA A 128 -5.98 5.05 13.48
C ALA A 128 -6.93 4.67 12.34
N GLN A 129 -7.07 5.53 11.33
CA GLN A 129 -7.90 5.24 10.15
C GLN A 129 -7.34 4.04 9.37
N LEU A 130 -6.01 4.03 9.18
CA LEU A 130 -5.30 2.94 8.53
C LEU A 130 -5.51 1.60 9.26
N ARG A 131 -5.31 1.58 10.59
CA ARG A 131 -5.56 0.39 11.42
C ARG A 131 -7.01 -0.07 11.33
N SER A 132 -7.98 0.83 11.50
CA SER A 132 -9.40 0.49 11.41
C SER A 132 -9.80 -0.06 10.03
N TRP A 133 -9.16 0.40 8.95
CA TRP A 133 -9.36 -0.19 7.64
C TRP A 133 -8.79 -1.60 7.57
N LEU A 134 -7.54 -1.81 8.01
CA LEU A 134 -6.91 -3.12 8.04
C LEU A 134 -7.70 -4.11 8.90
N ASP A 135 -8.11 -3.74 10.11
CA ASP A 135 -8.85 -4.61 11.04
C ASP A 135 -10.18 -5.12 10.43
N ARG A 136 -10.86 -4.28 9.64
CA ARG A 136 -12.11 -4.66 8.97
C ARG A 136 -11.90 -5.62 7.80
N HIS A 137 -10.68 -5.70 7.28
CA HIS A 137 -10.39 -6.30 5.97
C HIS A 137 -9.28 -7.36 5.99
N THR A 138 -8.66 -7.61 7.15
CA THR A 138 -7.71 -8.71 7.40
C THR A 138 -8.34 -9.88 8.16
N VAL A 139 -9.67 -9.89 8.34
CA VAL A 139 -10.37 -10.94 9.10
C VAL A 139 -10.16 -12.32 8.44
N LEU A 140 -9.44 -13.17 9.17
CA LEU A 140 -9.28 -14.62 8.92
C LEU A 140 -10.61 -15.34 9.11
#